data_AF-A0A4Y9QXW0-F1
#
_entry.id   AF-A0A4Y9QXW0-F1
#
_cell.length_a   1.000
_cell.length_b   1.000
_cell.length_c   1.000
_cell.angle_alpha   90.00
_cell.angle_beta   90.00
_cell.angle_gamma   90.00
#
_symmetry.space_group_name_H-M   'P 1'
#
loop_
_entity.id
_entity.type
_entity.pdbx_description
1 polymer ?
#
loop_
_entity_poly.entity_id
_entity_poly.type
_entity_poly.pdbx_seq_one_letter_code
_entity_poly.pdbx_strand_id
1 'polypeptide(L)'
;MKITFVTGPSGVGKSSYIEREYSGKEKVCIFNISRKARDLFGSYEAMEDGDKELQAINESCSEAFMALMDGNEVVVEYYTDGYDDGLFALCNKAKSLGIRTEVITLTTDADVAWVRVQKAGRDYFPSSRIKEDTEMVLMGVLEDVEFNLDFERICEIGAEGGTINFYRFKKGNQDRFFFTTDESGYFDFEPDYDFEKILGVNYIEEFDNFKEAFSALLEKYPIFRLYPLGIHDKYKREFKEAYQNFLKQEGILEEDPTWGHHFN
;
A
#
# COMPACT_ATOMS: atom_id res chain seq x y z
N MET A 1 10.49 -4.28 -1.81
CA MET A 1 10.19 -2.84 -1.76
C MET A 1 11.46 -2.03 -1.79
N LYS A 2 11.54 -1.07 -2.71
CA LYS A 2 12.63 -0.08 -2.78
C LYS A 2 12.05 1.28 -3.19
N ILE A 3 12.58 2.36 -2.61
CA ILE A 3 12.31 3.72 -3.08
C ILE A 3 13.63 4.38 -3.46
N THR A 4 13.68 4.95 -4.66
CA THR A 4 14.82 5.73 -5.15
C THR A 4 14.41 7.17 -5.37
N PHE A 5 14.96 8.09 -4.57
CA PHE A 5 14.77 9.52 -4.75
C PHE A 5 15.80 10.06 -5.73
N VAL A 6 15.36 10.55 -6.88
CA VAL A 6 16.20 11.31 -7.80
C VAL A 6 16.01 12.79 -7.51
N THR A 7 17.05 13.41 -6.98
CA THR A 7 16.97 14.72 -6.34
C THR A 7 17.85 15.77 -7.02
N GLY A 8 17.53 17.04 -6.79
CA GLY A 8 18.30 18.19 -7.27
C GLY A 8 17.43 19.36 -7.70
N PRO A 9 18.03 20.54 -7.95
CA PRO A 9 17.29 21.73 -8.32
C PRO A 9 16.63 21.62 -9.71
N SER A 10 15.85 22.63 -10.07
CA SER A 10 15.25 22.75 -11.40
C SER A 10 16.32 22.78 -12.50
N GLY A 11 16.08 22.10 -13.63
CA GLY A 11 16.97 22.13 -14.80
C GLY A 11 18.21 21.21 -14.75
N VAL A 12 18.46 20.48 -13.66
CA VAL A 12 19.64 19.58 -13.57
C VAL A 12 19.54 18.31 -14.42
N GLY A 13 18.34 18.00 -14.93
CA GLY A 13 18.10 16.84 -15.82
C GLY A 13 17.52 15.61 -15.12
N LYS A 14 16.80 15.77 -13.99
CA LYS A 14 16.15 14.67 -13.26
C LYS A 14 15.24 13.83 -14.14
N SER A 15 14.28 14.45 -14.83
CA SER A 15 13.33 13.72 -15.68
C SER A 15 14.03 12.98 -16.82
N SER A 16 15.05 13.58 -17.46
CA SER A 16 15.83 12.91 -18.51
C SER A 16 16.65 11.75 -17.97
N TYR A 17 17.19 11.86 -16.76
CA TYR A 17 17.88 10.76 -16.09
C TYR A 17 16.91 9.61 -15.77
N ILE A 18 15.75 9.92 -15.18
CA ILE A 18 14.72 8.93 -14.87
C ILE A 18 14.28 8.20 -16.13
N GLU A 19 14.01 8.95 -17.21
CA GLU A 19 13.60 8.35 -18.48
C GLU A 19 14.66 7.40 -19.03
N ARG A 20 15.93 7.81 -19.04
CA ARG A 20 17.02 7.00 -19.58
C ARG A 20 17.28 5.75 -18.74
N GLU A 21 17.26 5.87 -17.41
CA GLU A 21 17.69 4.81 -16.51
C GLU A 21 16.56 3.88 -16.08
N TYR A 22 15.30 4.33 -16.08
CA TYR A 22 14.19 3.59 -15.46
C TYR A 22 13.00 3.34 -16.38
N SER A 23 12.82 4.11 -17.45
CA SER A 23 11.70 3.90 -18.38
C SER A 23 11.77 2.51 -19.04
N GLY A 24 10.62 1.84 -19.13
CA GLY A 24 10.49 0.51 -19.72
C GLY A 24 10.98 -0.66 -18.87
N LYS A 25 11.37 -0.45 -17.60
CA LYS A 25 11.69 -1.54 -16.67
C LYS A 25 10.40 -2.11 -16.04
N GLU A 26 10.20 -3.43 -16.14
CA GLU A 26 8.97 -4.11 -15.69
C GLU A 26 8.64 -3.96 -14.19
N LYS A 27 9.66 -3.74 -13.33
CA LYS A 27 9.49 -3.68 -11.88
C LYS A 27 9.75 -2.29 -11.30
N VAL A 28 9.43 -1.24 -12.08
CA VAL A 28 9.65 0.15 -11.70
C VAL A 28 8.40 0.97 -11.94
N CYS A 29 7.97 1.69 -10.90
CA CYS A 29 6.97 2.76 -10.98
C CYS A 29 7.69 4.10 -10.90
N ILE A 30 7.37 5.02 -11.82
CA ILE A 30 7.90 6.39 -11.80
C ILE A 30 6.88 7.29 -11.12
N PHE A 31 7.23 7.82 -9.95
CA PHE A 31 6.42 8.77 -9.22
C PHE A 31 6.85 10.21 -9.58
N ASN A 32 6.06 10.83 -10.46
CA ASN A 32 6.18 12.24 -10.82
C ASN A 32 4.79 12.77 -11.21
N ILE A 33 4.18 13.56 -10.31
CA ILE A 33 2.81 14.08 -10.46
C ILE A 33 2.68 14.91 -11.75
N SER A 34 3.63 15.81 -12.01
CA SER A 34 3.58 16.65 -13.22
C SER A 34 3.66 15.83 -14.51
N ARG A 35 4.48 14.78 -14.53
CA ARG A 35 4.56 13.84 -15.66
C ARG A 35 3.25 13.09 -15.80
N LYS A 36 2.66 12.62 -14.71
CA LYS A 36 1.35 11.94 -14.73
C LYS A 36 0.26 12.83 -15.31
N ALA A 37 0.22 14.10 -14.92
CA ALA A 37 -0.72 15.08 -15.49
C ALA A 37 -0.51 15.25 -17.00
N ARG A 38 0.74 15.34 -17.46
CA ARG A 38 1.05 15.39 -18.90
C ARG A 38 0.64 14.10 -19.62
N ASP A 39 0.85 12.93 -19.04
CA ASP A 39 0.50 11.65 -19.65
C ASP A 39 -1.03 11.49 -19.78
N LEU A 40 -1.79 11.96 -18.78
CA LEU A 40 -3.26 11.91 -18.78
C LEU A 40 -3.91 12.97 -19.69
N PHE A 41 -3.38 14.20 -19.70
CA PHE A 41 -4.06 15.34 -20.31
C PHE A 41 -3.28 15.99 -21.48
N GLY A 42 -2.10 15.47 -21.80
CA GLY A 42 -1.26 15.93 -22.90
C GLY A 42 -0.50 17.25 -22.63
N SER A 43 -0.67 17.88 -21.47
CA SER A 43 -0.10 19.18 -21.14
C SER A 43 0.16 19.35 -19.65
N TYR A 44 1.19 20.14 -19.31
CA TYR A 44 1.45 20.57 -17.93
C TYR A 44 0.50 21.68 -17.45
N GLU A 45 -0.26 22.32 -18.34
CA GLU A 45 -1.32 23.26 -17.95
C GLU A 45 -2.40 22.58 -17.09
N ALA A 46 -2.51 21.25 -17.14
CA ALA A 46 -3.36 20.48 -16.25
C ALA A 46 -2.99 20.61 -14.77
N MET A 47 -1.75 21.00 -14.45
CA MET A 47 -1.31 21.31 -13.09
C MET A 47 -1.82 22.68 -12.60
N GLU A 48 -2.45 23.49 -13.46
CA GLU A 48 -3.08 24.76 -13.06
C GLU A 48 -4.61 24.62 -12.93
N ASP A 49 -5.14 23.42 -13.17
CA ASP A 49 -6.55 23.06 -13.09
C ASP A 49 -6.74 22.08 -11.92
N GLY A 50 -7.36 22.55 -10.84
CA GLY A 50 -7.42 21.79 -9.58
C GLY A 50 -8.07 20.41 -9.70
N ASP A 51 -9.04 20.22 -10.60
CA ASP A 51 -9.67 18.91 -10.79
C ASP A 51 -8.72 17.95 -11.50
N LYS A 52 -7.99 18.43 -12.52
CA LYS A 52 -7.03 17.61 -13.28
C LYS A 52 -5.78 17.30 -12.46
N GLU A 53 -5.30 18.28 -11.70
CA GLU A 53 -4.21 18.09 -10.75
C GLU A 53 -4.54 17.01 -9.73
N LEU A 54 -5.73 17.08 -9.11
CA LEU A 54 -6.19 16.09 -8.15
C LEU A 54 -6.27 14.68 -8.77
N GLN A 55 -6.75 14.58 -10.02
CA GLN A 55 -6.76 13.31 -10.73
C GLN A 55 -5.35 12.76 -10.95
N ALA A 56 -4.38 13.59 -11.35
CA ALA A 56 -2.99 13.17 -11.53
C ALA A 56 -2.35 12.72 -10.20
N ILE A 57 -2.69 13.38 -9.09
CA ILE A 57 -2.27 12.99 -7.74
C ILE A 57 -2.83 11.60 -7.38
N ASN A 58 -4.14 11.40 -7.54
CA ASN A 58 -4.80 10.14 -7.17
C ASN A 58 -4.25 8.93 -7.96
N GLU A 59 -4.00 9.11 -9.26
CA GLU A 59 -3.38 8.06 -10.09
C GLU A 59 -1.92 7.79 -9.68
N SER A 60 -1.14 8.85 -9.42
CA SER A 60 0.25 8.70 -8.95
C SER A 60 0.32 7.99 -7.60
N CYS A 61 -0.60 8.32 -6.69
CA CYS A 61 -0.75 7.71 -5.37
C CYS A 61 -1.04 6.20 -5.50
N SER A 62 -2.09 5.87 -6.25
CA SER A 62 -2.54 4.48 -6.46
C SER A 62 -1.45 3.61 -7.09
N GLU A 63 -0.77 4.12 -8.12
CA GLU A 63 0.32 3.39 -8.78
C GLU A 63 1.52 3.15 -7.86
N ALA A 64 1.92 4.14 -7.07
CA ALA A 64 3.05 3.99 -6.14
C ALA A 64 2.72 3.04 -4.98
N PHE A 65 1.51 3.13 -4.43
CA PHE A 65 1.03 2.20 -3.41
C PHE A 65 1.07 0.76 -3.92
N MET A 66 0.44 0.48 -5.05
CA MET A 66 0.41 -0.86 -5.65
C MET A 66 1.81 -1.37 -5.97
N ALA A 67 2.68 -0.51 -6.53
CA ALA A 67 4.07 -0.88 -6.81
C ALA A 67 4.83 -1.28 -5.54
N LEU A 68 4.66 -0.57 -4.43
CA LEU A 68 5.28 -0.96 -3.16
C LEU A 68 4.69 -2.27 -2.62
N MET A 69 3.38 -2.44 -2.66
CA MET A 69 2.73 -3.68 -2.22
C MET A 69 3.19 -4.91 -3.03
N ASP A 70 3.40 -4.75 -4.34
CA ASP A 70 3.96 -5.78 -5.22
C ASP A 70 5.47 -6.00 -5.02
N GLY A 71 6.11 -5.24 -4.13
CA GLY A 71 7.53 -5.33 -3.83
C GLY A 71 8.44 -4.65 -4.85
N ASN A 72 7.89 -3.93 -5.83
CA ASN A 72 8.59 -3.21 -6.89
C ASN A 72 9.36 -1.98 -6.37
N GLU A 73 10.09 -1.33 -7.28
CA GLU A 73 10.81 -0.08 -7.02
C GLU A 73 9.94 1.13 -7.40
N VAL A 74 9.82 2.11 -6.49
CA VAL A 74 9.25 3.43 -6.79
C VAL A 74 10.38 4.44 -6.95
N VAL A 75 10.44 5.08 -8.11
CA VAL A 75 11.43 6.12 -8.44
C VAL A 75 10.76 7.48 -8.37
N VAL A 76 11.16 8.28 -7.39
CA VAL A 76 10.54 9.57 -7.07
C VAL A 76 11.38 10.68 -7.67
N GLU A 77 10.80 11.50 -8.55
CA GLU A 77 11.43 12.77 -8.91
C GLU A 77 11.15 13.81 -7.82
N TYR A 78 12.20 14.26 -7.14
CA TYR A 78 12.05 15.13 -5.97
C TYR A 78 12.87 16.41 -6.12
N TYR A 79 12.29 17.55 -5.72
CA TYR A 79 13.02 18.82 -5.70
C TYR A 79 13.74 18.99 -4.37
N THR A 80 15.05 19.25 -4.44
CA THR A 80 15.81 19.77 -3.30
C THR A 80 17.03 20.54 -3.83
N ASP A 81 17.42 21.59 -3.13
CA ASP A 81 18.61 22.40 -3.40
C ASP A 81 19.57 22.43 -2.19
N GLY A 82 19.37 21.54 -1.21
CA GLY A 82 20.17 21.47 0.00
C GLY A 82 19.66 20.41 0.98
N TYR A 83 19.79 20.72 2.27
CA TYR A 83 19.18 19.91 3.32
C TYR A 83 17.66 20.10 3.30
N ASP A 84 16.93 19.00 3.45
CA ASP A 84 15.48 18.95 3.24
C ASP A 84 14.82 18.04 4.29
N ASP A 85 14.12 18.64 5.25
CA ASP A 85 13.45 17.92 6.34
C ASP A 85 12.36 16.98 5.82
N GLY A 86 11.65 17.36 4.74
CA GLY A 86 10.62 16.54 4.11
C GLY A 86 11.19 15.26 3.51
N LEU A 87 12.29 15.39 2.75
CA LEU A 87 13.00 14.24 2.19
C LEU A 87 13.54 13.33 3.29
N PHE A 88 14.09 13.93 4.35
CA PHE A 88 14.59 13.18 5.50
C PHE A 88 13.46 12.43 6.23
N ALA A 89 12.30 13.05 6.42
CA ALA A 89 11.13 12.42 7.02
C ALA A 89 10.63 11.23 6.17
N LEU A 90 10.50 11.40 4.85
CA LEU A 90 10.14 10.33 3.93
C LEU A 90 11.13 9.17 3.98
N CYS A 91 12.44 9.45 4.00
CA CYS A 91 13.48 8.43 4.11
C CYS A 91 13.39 7.66 5.43
N ASN A 92 13.13 8.35 6.54
CA ASN A 92 12.97 7.72 7.86
C ASN A 92 11.72 6.86 7.93
N LYS A 93 10.59 7.34 7.39
CA LYS A 93 9.34 6.57 7.32
C LYS A 93 9.52 5.32 6.46
N ALA A 94 10.04 5.44 5.24
CA ALA A 94 10.30 4.27 4.40
C ALA A 94 11.23 3.26 5.09
N LYS A 95 12.28 3.74 5.77
CA LYS A 95 13.19 2.88 6.53
C LYS A 95 12.51 2.16 7.71
N SER A 96 11.58 2.81 8.42
CA SER A 96 10.84 2.17 9.53
C SER A 96 9.94 1.04 9.04
N LEU A 97 9.47 1.11 7.79
CA LEU A 97 8.70 0.07 7.10
C LEU A 97 9.56 -1.03 6.47
N GLY A 98 10.88 -1.00 6.67
CA GLY A 98 11.81 -1.95 6.07
C GLY A 98 12.00 -1.77 4.56
N ILE A 99 11.56 -0.65 3.98
CA ILE A 99 11.74 -0.33 2.57
C ILE A 99 13.18 0.16 2.35
N ARG A 100 13.88 -0.44 1.37
CA ARG A 100 15.22 0.01 1.00
C ARG A 100 15.13 1.39 0.36
N THR A 101 15.83 2.38 0.89
CA THR A 101 15.89 3.73 0.33
C THR A 101 17.23 4.01 -0.34
N GLU A 102 17.18 4.68 -1.49
CA GLU A 102 18.34 5.18 -2.23
C GLU A 102 18.12 6.65 -2.60
N VAL A 103 19.17 7.47 -2.54
CA VAL A 103 19.12 8.89 -2.91
C VAL A 103 20.18 9.14 -3.95
N ILE A 104 19.77 9.66 -5.11
CA ILE A 104 20.61 10.02 -6.24
C ILE A 104 20.48 11.52 -6.46
N THR A 105 21.52 12.27 -6.12
CA THR A 105 21.52 13.73 -6.30
C THR A 105 22.21 14.11 -7.61
N LEU A 106 21.47 14.83 -8.47
CA LEU A 106 21.99 15.37 -9.71
C LEU A 106 22.34 16.85 -9.54
N THR A 107 23.53 17.22 -10.00
CA THR A 107 24.03 18.59 -9.96
C THR A 107 24.57 19.02 -11.31
N THR A 108 24.50 20.32 -11.60
CA THR A 108 25.10 20.96 -12.77
C THR A 108 25.31 22.44 -12.46
N ASP A 109 26.14 23.12 -13.23
CA ASP A 109 26.28 24.57 -13.14
C ASP A 109 24.95 25.29 -13.35
N ALA A 110 24.69 26.33 -12.55
CA ALA A 110 23.43 27.06 -12.55
C ALA A 110 23.09 27.66 -13.94
N ASP A 111 24.10 28.20 -14.64
CA ASP A 111 23.92 28.75 -16.00
C ASP A 111 23.47 27.67 -16.99
N VAL A 112 24.01 26.45 -16.85
CA VAL A 112 23.64 25.31 -17.70
C VAL A 112 22.22 24.86 -17.39
N ALA A 113 21.85 24.77 -16.11
CA ALA A 113 20.48 24.46 -15.69
C ALA A 113 19.48 25.48 -16.23
N TRP A 114 19.80 26.77 -16.13
CA TRP A 114 18.96 27.87 -16.61
C TRP A 114 18.75 27.80 -18.12
N VAL A 115 19.83 27.61 -18.90
CA VAL A 115 19.73 27.46 -20.36
C VAL A 115 18.86 26.25 -20.74
N ARG A 116 18.92 25.14 -20.00
CA ARG A 116 18.06 23.97 -20.24
C ARG A 116 16.58 24.28 -19.99
N VAL A 117 16.26 24.96 -18.90
CA VAL A 117 14.88 25.39 -18.59
C VAL A 117 14.34 26.30 -19.70
N GLN A 118 15.13 27.29 -20.13
CA GLN A 118 14.75 28.19 -21.22
C GLN A 118 14.49 27.45 -22.54
N LYS A 119 15.32 26.44 -22.86
CA LYS A 119 15.15 25.63 -24.08
C LYS A 119 13.92 24.75 -24.06
N ALA A 120 13.54 24.22 -22.90
CA ALA A 120 12.38 23.34 -22.76
C ALA A 120 11.05 24.10 -22.89
N GLY A 121 11.01 25.40 -22.55
CA GLY A 121 9.88 26.26 -22.84
C GLY A 121 8.57 25.77 -22.20
N ARG A 122 7.52 25.56 -23.02
CA ARG A 122 6.20 25.10 -22.55
C ARG A 122 6.16 23.62 -22.16
N ASP A 123 7.15 22.84 -22.58
CA ASP A 123 7.27 21.42 -22.22
C ASP A 123 8.03 21.21 -20.90
N TYR A 124 8.12 22.24 -20.07
CA TYR A 124 8.79 22.21 -18.78
C TYR A 124 7.85 22.60 -17.65
N PHE A 125 7.76 21.71 -16.67
CA PHE A 125 7.14 22.02 -15.38
C PHE A 125 8.20 21.94 -14.28
N PRO A 126 8.42 23.02 -13.49
CA PRO A 126 9.42 23.04 -12.45
C PRO A 126 9.01 22.16 -11.27
N SER A 127 9.84 21.16 -10.94
CA SER A 127 9.61 20.27 -9.80
C SER A 127 9.50 20.99 -8.45
N SER A 128 10.02 22.22 -8.34
CA SER A 128 9.87 23.06 -7.15
C SER A 128 8.41 23.47 -6.88
N ARG A 129 7.53 23.45 -7.89
CA ARG A 129 6.11 23.80 -7.73
C ARG A 129 5.25 22.67 -7.17
N ILE A 130 5.69 21.42 -7.28
CA ILE A 130 4.98 20.23 -6.81
C ILE A 130 5.69 19.55 -5.64
N LYS A 131 6.64 20.24 -5.01
CA LYS A 131 7.47 19.66 -3.95
C LYS A 131 6.60 19.21 -2.78
N GLU A 132 5.77 20.12 -2.27
CA GLU A 132 4.90 19.88 -1.12
C GLU A 132 3.87 18.79 -1.42
N ASP A 133 3.27 18.78 -2.62
CA ASP A 133 2.35 17.73 -3.04
C ASP A 133 3.05 16.37 -3.14
N THR A 134 4.26 16.33 -3.70
CA THR A 134 5.07 15.12 -3.78
C THR A 134 5.37 14.57 -2.38
N GLU A 135 5.72 15.45 -1.43
CA GLU A 135 5.96 15.08 -0.04
C GLU A 135 4.71 14.51 0.62
N MET A 136 3.60 15.25 0.55
CA MET A 136 2.34 14.90 1.20
C MET A 136 1.78 13.58 0.64
N VAL A 137 1.72 13.44 -0.68
CA VAL A 137 1.16 12.27 -1.34
C VAL A 137 2.03 11.04 -1.07
N LEU A 138 3.36 11.16 -1.18
CA LEU A 138 4.24 10.04 -0.92
C LEU A 138 4.23 9.62 0.55
N MET A 139 4.07 10.56 1.49
CA MET A 139 3.87 10.23 2.90
C MET A 139 2.58 9.43 3.09
N GLY A 140 1.46 9.86 2.50
CA GLY A 140 0.20 9.13 2.51
C GLY A 140 0.35 7.70 1.97
N VAL A 141 1.04 7.54 0.84
CA VAL A 141 1.37 6.20 0.29
C VAL A 141 2.14 5.34 1.29
N LEU A 142 3.11 5.90 2.02
CA LEU A 142 3.87 5.16 3.02
C LEU A 142 3.02 4.80 4.25
N GLU A 143 2.08 5.66 4.65
CA GLU A 143 1.12 5.37 5.73
C GLU A 143 0.14 4.26 5.31
N ASP A 144 -0.35 4.28 4.07
CA ASP A 144 -1.17 3.21 3.51
C ASP A 144 -0.40 1.90 3.46
N VAL A 145 0.87 1.93 3.04
CA VAL A 145 1.74 0.75 3.05
C VAL A 145 1.98 0.25 4.47
N GLU A 146 2.18 1.12 5.46
CA GLU A 146 2.31 0.72 6.87
C GLU A 146 1.08 -0.02 7.36
N PHE A 147 -0.10 0.55 7.13
CA PHE A 147 -1.37 -0.06 7.48
C PHE A 147 -1.53 -1.45 6.86
N ASN A 148 -1.11 -1.61 5.61
CA ASN A 148 -1.22 -2.87 4.88
C ASN A 148 -0.12 -3.90 5.19
N LEU A 149 1.10 -3.46 5.54
CA LEU A 149 2.20 -4.34 5.93
C LEU A 149 2.00 -4.97 7.31
N ASP A 150 1.20 -4.34 8.17
CA ASP A 150 0.91 -4.88 9.49
C ASP A 150 -0.11 -6.04 9.44
N PHE A 151 -0.72 -6.36 8.30
CA PHE A 151 -1.63 -7.50 8.17
C PHE A 151 -0.90 -8.85 8.03
N GLU A 152 -0.66 -9.53 9.14
CA GLU A 152 -0.24 -10.94 9.18
C GLU A 152 -1.47 -11.84 8.96
N ARG A 153 -1.58 -12.44 7.77
CA ARG A 153 -2.65 -13.40 7.48
C ARG A 153 -2.49 -14.68 8.31
N ILE A 154 -3.44 -14.91 9.20
CA ILE A 154 -3.50 -16.05 10.10
C ILE A 154 -4.07 -17.28 9.40
N CYS A 155 -5.15 -17.11 8.64
CA CYS A 155 -5.84 -18.21 7.97
C CYS A 155 -6.52 -17.73 6.70
N GLU A 156 -6.58 -18.60 5.70
CA GLU A 156 -7.29 -18.40 4.44
C GLU A 156 -8.15 -19.63 4.16
N ILE A 157 -9.42 -19.42 3.83
CA ILE A 157 -10.43 -20.47 3.72
C ILE A 157 -11.27 -20.25 2.47
N GLY A 158 -11.26 -21.21 1.54
CA GLY A 158 -12.02 -21.17 0.30
C GLY A 158 -13.47 -21.61 0.47
N ALA A 159 -14.40 -20.84 -0.08
CA ALA A 159 -15.84 -21.13 -0.14
C ALA A 159 -16.37 -21.09 -1.58
N GLU A 160 -17.56 -21.65 -1.82
CA GLU A 160 -18.30 -21.47 -3.07
C GLU A 160 -18.76 -20.00 -3.19
N GLY A 161 -17.93 -19.15 -3.82
CA GLY A 161 -18.24 -17.74 -4.05
C GLY A 161 -17.12 -16.76 -3.68
N GLY A 162 -16.08 -17.21 -2.96
CA GLY A 162 -14.94 -16.36 -2.59
C GLY A 162 -14.11 -16.97 -1.46
N THR A 163 -13.14 -16.20 -0.98
CA THR A 163 -12.25 -16.62 0.10
C THR A 163 -12.55 -15.82 1.37
N ILE A 164 -12.44 -16.48 2.52
CA ILE A 164 -12.45 -15.85 3.85
C ILE A 164 -11.01 -15.72 4.31
N ASN A 165 -10.57 -14.50 4.62
CA ASN A 165 -9.24 -14.21 5.09
C ASN A 165 -9.30 -13.73 6.55
N PHE A 166 -8.47 -14.31 7.42
CA PHE A 166 -8.35 -13.93 8.82
C PHE A 166 -6.97 -13.34 9.07
N TYR A 167 -6.92 -12.14 9.65
CA TYR A 167 -5.71 -11.36 9.83
C TYR A 167 -5.45 -10.99 11.29
N ARG A 168 -4.17 -10.82 11.60
CA ARG A 168 -3.65 -10.10 12.74
C ARG A 168 -3.02 -8.81 12.24
N PHE A 169 -3.17 -7.72 12.96
CA PHE A 169 -2.39 -6.52 12.73
C PHE A 169 -1.97 -5.81 14.00
N LYS A 170 -1.11 -4.81 13.86
CA LYS A 170 -0.73 -3.93 14.96
C LYS A 170 -1.48 -2.62 14.88
N LYS A 171 -2.12 -2.24 15.98
CA LYS A 171 -2.66 -0.89 16.20
C LYS A 171 -1.89 -0.28 17.37
N GLY A 172 -0.86 0.49 17.05
CA GLY A 172 0.15 0.93 18.03
C GLY A 172 0.97 -0.24 18.59
N ASN A 173 0.96 -0.41 19.91
CA ASN A 173 1.66 -1.51 20.59
C ASN A 173 0.77 -2.74 20.90
N GLN A 174 -0.46 -2.77 20.36
CA GLN A 174 -1.42 -3.84 20.61
C GLN A 174 -1.67 -4.64 19.34
N ASP A 175 -1.73 -5.96 19.49
CA ASP A 175 -2.22 -6.84 18.44
C ASP A 175 -3.75 -6.69 18.32
N ARG A 176 -4.23 -6.63 17.09
CA ARG A 176 -5.64 -6.58 16.70
C ARG A 176 -5.92 -7.67 15.69
N PHE A 177 -7.17 -8.06 15.58
CA PHE A 177 -7.59 -9.18 14.74
C PHE A 177 -8.87 -8.81 13.99
N PHE A 178 -9.00 -9.26 12.75
CA PHE A 178 -10.22 -9.09 11.94
C PHE A 178 -10.25 -10.12 10.81
N PHE A 179 -11.41 -10.33 10.20
CA PHE A 179 -11.56 -11.21 9.04
C PHE A 179 -12.41 -10.57 7.95
N THR A 180 -12.13 -10.92 6.70
CA THR A 180 -12.79 -10.37 5.51
C THR A 180 -13.20 -11.46 4.54
N THR A 181 -14.07 -11.12 3.60
CA THR A 181 -14.35 -11.94 2.42
C THR A 181 -13.90 -11.21 1.16
N ASP A 182 -13.52 -11.93 0.10
CA ASP A 182 -13.08 -11.29 -1.16
C ASP A 182 -14.17 -10.43 -1.84
N GLU A 183 -15.42 -10.53 -1.39
CA GLU A 183 -16.52 -9.66 -1.82
C GLU A 183 -16.37 -8.22 -1.29
N SER A 184 -15.50 -8.00 -0.30
CA SER A 184 -15.22 -6.70 0.32
C SER A 184 -13.96 -6.05 -0.25
N GLY A 185 -13.89 -5.91 -1.58
CA GLY A 185 -12.76 -5.29 -2.30
C GLY A 185 -12.42 -3.85 -1.87
N TYR A 186 -13.30 -3.20 -1.10
CA TYR A 186 -13.04 -1.99 -0.33
C TYR A 186 -13.70 -2.15 1.05
N PHE A 187 -12.92 -2.02 2.11
CA PHE A 187 -13.41 -2.04 3.48
C PHE A 187 -12.80 -0.88 4.28
N ASP A 188 -13.49 -0.51 5.36
CA ASP A 188 -12.96 0.40 6.36
C ASP A 188 -13.16 -0.23 7.74
N PHE A 189 -12.40 0.20 8.75
CA PHE A 189 -12.64 -0.28 10.11
C PHE A 189 -13.83 0.44 10.73
N GLU A 190 -14.63 -0.31 11.51
CA GLU A 190 -15.81 0.26 12.15
C GLU A 190 -15.40 1.43 13.07
N PRO A 191 -15.92 2.65 12.84
CA PRO A 191 -15.57 3.80 13.67
C PRO A 191 -16.20 3.68 15.06
N ASP A 192 -15.58 4.33 16.05
CA ASP A 192 -16.04 4.30 17.45
C ASP A 192 -17.43 4.92 17.63
N TYR A 193 -17.86 5.78 16.71
CA TYR A 193 -19.14 6.46 16.76
C TYR A 193 -19.97 6.25 15.49
N ASP A 194 -21.26 5.91 15.67
CA ASP A 194 -22.19 5.65 14.56
C ASP A 194 -22.35 6.82 13.57
N PHE A 195 -22.15 8.07 14.01
CA PHE A 195 -22.27 9.23 13.13
C PHE A 195 -21.11 9.36 12.13
N GLU A 196 -20.01 8.63 12.35
CA GLU A 196 -18.84 8.57 11.47
C GLU A 196 -19.01 7.52 10.37
N LYS A 197 -20.05 6.68 10.44
CA LYS A 197 -20.36 5.66 9.43
C LYS A 197 -20.87 6.31 8.14
N ILE A 198 -20.21 5.99 7.03
CA ILE A 198 -20.56 6.40 5.68
C ILE A 198 -21.44 5.33 5.04
N LEU A 199 -22.54 5.78 4.43
CA LEU A 199 -23.49 4.88 3.78
C LEU A 199 -22.83 4.22 2.56
N GLY A 200 -22.85 2.89 2.51
CA GLY A 200 -22.27 2.10 1.41
C GLY A 200 -20.83 1.63 1.62
N VAL A 201 -20.23 1.94 2.77
CA VAL A 201 -18.93 1.38 3.19
C VAL A 201 -19.14 0.09 3.95
N ASN A 202 -18.37 -0.95 3.59
CA ASN A 202 -18.33 -2.21 4.34
C ASN A 202 -17.38 -2.04 5.53
N TYR A 203 -17.96 -1.86 6.72
CA TYR A 203 -17.20 -1.76 7.95
C TYR A 203 -16.82 -3.14 8.49
N ILE A 204 -15.56 -3.27 8.87
CA ILE A 204 -15.00 -4.46 9.52
C ILE A 204 -14.92 -4.24 11.01
N GLU A 205 -15.35 -5.27 11.74
CA GLU A 205 -15.19 -5.36 13.18
C GLU A 205 -13.75 -5.76 13.55
N GLU A 206 -13.15 -4.97 14.45
CA GLU A 206 -11.84 -5.25 15.04
C GLU A 206 -12.00 -5.95 16.41
N PHE A 207 -11.10 -6.89 16.70
CA PHE A 207 -11.07 -7.60 17.98
C PHE A 207 -9.74 -7.39 18.71
N ASP A 208 -9.80 -7.25 20.04
CA ASP A 208 -8.64 -7.06 20.93
C ASP A 208 -7.74 -8.31 21.00
N ASN A 209 -8.28 -9.50 20.70
CA ASN A 209 -7.53 -10.74 20.81
C ASN A 209 -8.02 -11.83 19.83
N PHE A 210 -7.11 -12.76 19.54
CA PHE A 210 -7.36 -13.89 18.64
C PHE A 210 -8.59 -14.71 19.03
N LYS A 211 -8.79 -14.96 20.34
CA LYS A 211 -9.85 -15.87 20.80
C LYS A 211 -11.24 -15.32 20.49
N GLU A 212 -11.44 -14.03 20.74
CA GLU A 212 -12.70 -13.34 20.40
C GLU A 212 -12.92 -13.31 18.90
N ALA A 213 -11.92 -12.86 18.13
CA ALA A 213 -12.00 -12.80 16.67
C ALA A 213 -12.30 -14.17 16.05
N PHE A 214 -11.64 -15.22 16.54
CA PHE A 214 -11.82 -16.57 16.04
C PHE A 214 -13.19 -17.14 16.42
N SER A 215 -13.71 -16.82 17.60
CA SER A 215 -15.07 -17.20 18.00
C SER A 215 -16.11 -16.52 17.11
N ALA A 216 -15.95 -15.22 16.85
CA ALA A 216 -16.82 -14.46 15.96
C ALA A 216 -16.75 -14.98 14.51
N LEU A 217 -15.56 -15.36 14.03
CA LEU A 217 -15.38 -16.00 12.73
C LEU A 217 -16.19 -17.30 12.62
N LEU A 218 -16.11 -18.17 13.63
CA LEU A 218 -16.82 -19.45 13.66
C LEU A 218 -18.34 -19.30 13.78
N GLU A 219 -18.80 -18.26 14.47
CA GLU A 219 -20.23 -17.95 14.59
C GLU A 219 -20.79 -17.41 13.27
N LYS A 220 -20.05 -16.50 12.61
CA LYS A 220 -20.48 -15.86 11.37
C LYS A 220 -20.34 -16.79 10.16
N TYR A 221 -19.33 -17.65 10.14
CA TYR A 221 -19.05 -18.56 9.04
C TYR A 221 -18.75 -19.97 9.55
N PRO A 222 -19.42 -21.02 9.02
CA PRO A 222 -19.15 -22.40 9.37
C PRO A 222 -17.87 -22.92 8.68
N ILE A 223 -16.72 -22.31 9.01
CA ILE A 223 -15.48 -22.45 8.23
C ILE A 223 -14.96 -23.90 8.14
N PHE A 224 -15.27 -24.76 9.11
CA PHE A 224 -14.83 -26.15 9.12
C PHE A 224 -15.58 -27.06 8.14
N ARG A 225 -16.63 -26.53 7.48
CA ARG A 225 -17.28 -27.16 6.33
C ARG A 225 -16.71 -26.65 4.99
N LEU A 226 -15.72 -25.77 5.06
CA LEU A 226 -15.04 -25.16 3.93
C LEU A 226 -13.60 -25.67 3.83
N TYR A 227 -12.89 -25.26 2.78
CA TYR A 227 -11.56 -25.75 2.47
C TYR A 227 -10.49 -24.79 2.97
N PRO A 228 -9.59 -25.20 3.89
CA PRO A 228 -8.47 -24.36 4.28
C PRO A 228 -7.49 -24.27 3.12
N LEU A 229 -7.02 -23.06 2.82
CA LEU A 229 -5.99 -22.79 1.83
C LEU A 229 -4.63 -22.52 2.50
N GLY A 230 -4.66 -21.97 3.72
CA GLY A 230 -3.45 -21.75 4.51
C GLY A 230 -3.76 -21.45 5.97
N ILE A 231 -2.91 -21.94 6.87
CA ILE A 231 -2.95 -21.61 8.30
C ILE A 231 -1.55 -21.27 8.74
N HIS A 232 -1.39 -20.11 9.37
CA HIS A 232 -0.13 -19.66 9.91
C HIS A 232 0.34 -20.56 11.06
N ASP A 233 1.61 -20.96 11.05
CA ASP A 233 2.16 -22.01 11.93
C ASP A 233 1.89 -21.78 13.42
N LYS A 234 1.98 -20.52 13.86
CA LYS A 234 1.74 -20.10 15.24
C LYS A 234 0.33 -20.47 15.75
N TYR A 235 -0.65 -20.55 14.85
CA TYR A 235 -2.07 -20.71 15.19
C TYR A 235 -2.62 -22.11 14.85
N LYS A 236 -1.79 -23.02 14.32
CA LYS A 236 -2.21 -24.37 13.92
C LYS A 236 -2.86 -25.15 15.05
N ARG A 237 -2.35 -25.03 16.27
CA ARG A 237 -2.86 -25.76 17.44
C ARG A 237 -4.29 -25.32 17.78
N GLU A 238 -4.52 -24.01 17.81
CA GLU A 238 -5.81 -23.42 18.14
C GLU A 238 -6.89 -23.82 17.11
N PHE A 239 -6.56 -23.79 15.83
CA PHE A 239 -7.46 -24.28 14.78
C PHE A 239 -7.73 -25.79 14.90
N LYS A 240 -6.70 -26.59 15.20
CA LYS A 240 -6.84 -28.04 15.38
C LYS A 240 -7.77 -28.39 16.55
N GLU A 241 -7.62 -27.71 17.68
CA GLU A 241 -8.49 -27.92 18.85
C GLU A 241 -9.95 -27.56 18.53
N ALA A 242 -10.18 -26.43 17.85
CA ALA A 242 -11.52 -26.02 17.44
C ALA A 242 -12.15 -26.99 16.43
N TYR A 243 -11.39 -27.48 15.46
CA TYR A 243 -11.86 -28.49 14.50
C TYR A 243 -12.26 -29.80 15.18
N GLN A 244 -11.45 -30.28 16.13
CA GLN A 244 -11.78 -31.48 16.91
C GLN A 244 -13.06 -31.31 17.74
N ASN A 245 -13.31 -30.11 18.27
CA ASN A 245 -14.53 -29.82 19.00
C ASN A 245 -15.75 -29.77 18.07
N PHE A 246 -15.61 -29.17 16.88
CA PHE A 246 -16.64 -29.17 15.85
C PHE A 246 -17.08 -30.61 15.48
N LEU A 247 -16.13 -31.50 15.20
CA LEU A 247 -16.42 -32.91 14.90
C LEU A 247 -17.19 -33.62 16.02
N LYS A 248 -16.81 -33.37 17.29
CA LYS A 248 -17.47 -33.95 18.47
C LYS A 248 -18.90 -33.45 18.68
N GLN A 249 -19.14 -32.16 18.44
CA GLN A 249 -20.44 -31.54 18.67
C GLN A 249 -21.45 -31.90 17.59
N GLU A 250 -21.01 -32.00 16.33
CA GLU A 250 -21.91 -32.27 15.20
C GLU A 250 -22.10 -33.77 14.91
N GLY A 251 -21.39 -34.66 15.61
CA GLY A 251 -21.48 -36.11 15.38
C GLY A 251 -21.06 -36.51 13.96
N ILE A 252 -20.21 -35.71 13.33
CA ILE A 252 -19.70 -35.93 11.97
C ILE A 252 -18.70 -37.09 12.03
N LEU A 253 -19.01 -38.16 11.28
CA LEU A 253 -18.22 -39.39 11.26
C LEU A 253 -17.06 -39.37 10.25
N GLU A 254 -17.08 -38.43 9.30
CA GLU A 254 -16.06 -38.28 8.26
C GLU A 254 -15.27 -36.98 8.48
N GLU A 255 -14.00 -37.13 8.84
CA GLU A 255 -13.03 -36.04 8.89
C GLU A 255 -12.77 -35.54 7.46
N ASP A 256 -12.70 -34.22 7.27
CA ASP A 256 -12.20 -33.65 6.03
C ASP A 256 -10.67 -33.77 6.02
N PRO A 257 -10.09 -34.57 5.10
CA PRO A 257 -8.65 -34.80 5.06
C PRO A 257 -7.85 -33.53 4.74
N THR A 258 -8.45 -32.50 4.15
CA THR A 258 -7.76 -31.26 3.78
C THR A 258 -7.29 -30.50 5.03
N TRP A 259 -8.13 -30.39 6.05
CA TRP A 259 -7.78 -29.81 7.35
C TRP A 259 -6.64 -30.57 8.03
N GLY A 260 -6.63 -31.90 7.94
CA GLY A 260 -5.56 -32.75 8.48
C GLY A 260 -4.18 -32.42 7.90
N HIS A 261 -4.09 -32.07 6.61
CA HIS A 261 -2.82 -31.69 5.97
C HIS A 261 -2.29 -30.34 6.46
N HIS A 262 -3.17 -29.36 6.72
CA HIS A 262 -2.76 -28.02 7.17
C HIS A 262 -2.41 -27.94 8.67
N PHE A 263 -2.73 -28.97 9.45
CA PHE A 263 -2.36 -29.06 10.87
C PHE A 263 -1.01 -29.72 11.14
N ASN A 264 -0.40 -30.34 10.13
CA ASN A 264 0.92 -30.99 10.22
C ASN A 264 2.04 -30.07 9.72
#